data_AF-A0AAJ6ZT67-F1
#
_entry.id   AF-A0AAJ6ZT67-F1
#
_cell.length_a   1.000
_cell.length_b   1.000
_cell.length_c   1.000
_cell.angle_alpha   90.00
_cell.angle_beta   90.00
_cell.angle_gamma   90.00
#
_symmetry.space_group_name_H-M   'P 1'
#
loop_
_entity.id
_entity.type
_entity.pdbx_description
1 polymer ?
#
loop_
_entity_poly.entity_id
_entity_poly.type
_entity_poly.pdbx_seq_one_letter_code
_entity_poly.pdbx_strand_id
1 'polypeptide(L)'
;MLSRRDKLLIQPWEDRRYKDHRLKVKSALPEIDSRAPCARPHVARKLRRERCEAERSARVVRDNFTLLQRLAVVMATTRLDNRWHKPPPNFQNKVGRYHEVSGARGARRAGARGSQASADTSQLSYSNARCYACEHKKVASDSASKLEDPVATDYDVLPFLYPKA
;
A
#
# COMPACT_ATOMS: atom_id res chain seq x y z
N MET A 1 52.31 -29.47 72.15
CA MET A 1 53.30 -29.06 71.12
C MET A 1 53.65 -30.29 70.30
N LEU A 2 53.58 -30.21 68.96
CA LEU A 2 53.94 -31.34 68.08
C LEU A 2 55.39 -31.80 68.33
N SER A 3 55.63 -33.11 68.32
CA SER A 3 56.96 -33.66 68.57
C SER A 3 57.92 -33.27 67.44
N ARG A 4 59.23 -33.28 67.73
CA ARG A 4 60.26 -32.97 66.72
C ARG A 4 60.20 -33.93 65.53
N ARG A 5 59.76 -35.17 65.77
CA ARG A 5 59.55 -36.19 64.74
C ARG A 5 58.38 -35.80 63.82
N ASP A 6 57.27 -35.35 64.38
CA ASP A 6 56.07 -34.99 63.61
C ASP A 6 56.31 -33.75 62.75
N LYS A 7 57.07 -32.77 63.26
CA LYS A 7 57.45 -31.57 62.50
C LYS A 7 58.32 -31.89 61.27
N LEU A 8 59.15 -32.93 61.34
CA LEU A 8 60.08 -33.28 60.26
C LEU A 8 59.47 -34.29 59.28
N LEU A 9 58.68 -35.24 59.76
CA LEU A 9 58.17 -36.35 58.95
C LEU A 9 56.73 -36.18 58.48
N ILE A 10 55.89 -35.45 59.22
CA ILE A 10 54.44 -35.40 58.96
C ILE A 10 54.05 -34.04 58.39
N GLN A 11 54.50 -32.95 59.03
CA GLN A 11 54.17 -31.57 58.65
C GLN A 11 54.44 -31.24 57.16
N PRO A 12 55.61 -31.60 56.56
CA PRO A 12 55.88 -31.27 55.16
C PRO A 12 54.89 -31.91 54.18
N TRP A 13 54.41 -33.11 54.50
CA TRP A 13 53.42 -33.82 53.69
C TRP A 13 52.03 -33.22 53.83
N GLU A 14 51.64 -32.86 55.05
CA GLU A 14 50.37 -32.17 55.32
C GLU A 14 50.35 -30.79 54.63
N ASP A 15 51.44 -30.02 54.73
CA ASP A 15 51.58 -28.72 54.08
C ASP A 15 51.50 -28.85 52.57
N ARG A 16 52.13 -29.87 51.98
CA ARG A 16 52.07 -30.12 50.53
C ARG A 16 50.65 -30.49 50.11
N ARG A 17 50.00 -31.42 50.83
CA ARG A 17 48.62 -31.84 50.57
C ARG A 17 47.64 -30.67 50.70
N TYR A 18 47.85 -29.80 51.68
CA TYR A 18 47.06 -28.60 51.89
C TYR A 18 47.26 -27.59 50.75
N LYS A 19 48.50 -27.36 50.32
CA LYS A 19 48.81 -26.50 49.16
C LYS A 19 48.16 -27.05 47.88
N ASP A 20 48.26 -28.35 47.63
CA ASP A 20 47.66 -29.00 46.47
C ASP A 20 46.13 -28.91 46.49
N HIS A 21 45.51 -29.15 47.65
CA HIS A 21 44.07 -28.95 47.84
C HIS A 21 43.66 -27.50 47.57
N ARG A 22 44.39 -26.54 48.12
CA ARG A 22 44.16 -25.11 47.89
C ARG A 22 44.27 -24.73 46.41
N LEU A 23 45.22 -25.31 45.68
CA LEU A 23 45.35 -25.10 44.23
C LEU A 23 44.15 -25.69 43.47
N LYS A 24 43.68 -26.88 43.84
CA LYS A 24 42.47 -27.49 43.26
C LYS A 24 41.22 -26.65 43.51
N VAL A 25 41.04 -26.16 44.74
CA VAL A 25 39.91 -25.29 45.09
C VAL A 25 39.98 -23.96 44.32
N LYS A 26 41.17 -23.37 44.18
CA LYS A 26 41.35 -22.11 43.44
C LYS A 26 41.13 -22.26 41.93
N SER A 27 41.46 -23.42 41.37
CA SER A 27 41.30 -23.72 39.94
C SER A 27 39.95 -24.33 39.58
N ALA A 28 39.12 -24.64 40.59
CA ALA A 28 37.77 -25.16 40.37
C ALA A 28 36.93 -24.12 39.62
N LEU A 29 36.44 -24.52 38.44
CA LEU A 29 35.49 -23.77 37.65
C LEU A 29 34.06 -24.16 38.07
N PRO A 30 33.06 -23.29 37.86
CA PRO A 30 31.67 -23.66 38.06
C PRO A 30 31.30 -24.83 37.15
N GLU A 31 30.56 -25.81 37.69
CA GLU A 31 30.10 -26.99 36.95
C GLU A 31 29.13 -26.63 35.83
N ILE A 32 28.37 -25.55 36.02
CA ILE A 32 27.43 -25.02 35.03
C ILE A 32 27.97 -23.70 34.50
N ASP A 33 28.15 -23.63 33.19
CA ASP A 33 28.43 -22.37 32.52
C ASP A 33 27.20 -21.46 32.60
N SER A 34 27.34 -20.35 33.31
CA SER A 34 26.31 -19.30 33.48
C SER A 34 26.53 -18.11 32.55
N ARG A 35 27.50 -18.18 31.64
CA ARG A 35 27.83 -17.08 30.73
C ARG A 35 26.76 -16.92 29.67
N ALA A 36 26.50 -15.66 29.32
CA ALA A 36 25.65 -15.36 28.18
C ALA A 36 26.29 -15.88 26.89
N PRO A 37 25.51 -16.50 25.99
CA PRO A 37 26.02 -16.95 24.71
C PRO A 37 26.48 -15.77 23.86
N CYS A 38 27.47 -16.02 22.99
CA CYS A 38 27.98 -14.99 22.07
C CYS A 38 26.86 -14.42 21.19
N ALA A 39 26.88 -13.10 21.00
CA ALA A 39 25.89 -12.40 20.19
C ALA A 39 25.93 -12.91 18.75
N ARG A 40 24.81 -13.46 18.29
CA ARG A 40 24.66 -13.96 16.93
C ARG A 40 24.09 -12.85 16.04
N PRO A 41 24.78 -12.43 14.97
CA PRO A 41 24.34 -11.29 14.15
C PRO A 41 22.98 -11.52 13.49
N HIS A 42 22.63 -12.77 13.15
CA HIS A 42 21.32 -13.14 12.59
C HIS A 42 20.17 -13.07 13.60
N VAL A 43 20.45 -13.08 14.90
CA VAL A 43 19.44 -12.88 15.96
C VAL A 43 19.22 -11.39 16.19
N ALA A 44 20.29 -10.60 16.16
CA ALA A 44 20.24 -9.16 16.33
C ALA A 44 19.59 -8.44 15.13
N ARG A 45 19.82 -8.92 13.90
CA ARG A 45 19.38 -8.24 12.67
C ARG A 45 18.51 -9.12 11.79
N LYS A 46 17.28 -8.65 11.52
CA LYS A 46 16.32 -9.32 10.64
C LYS A 46 16.38 -8.73 9.23
N LEU A 47 17.41 -9.10 8.46
CA LEU A 47 17.67 -8.56 7.12
C LEU A 47 16.48 -8.59 6.16
N ARG A 48 15.68 -9.68 6.18
CA ARG A 48 14.48 -9.78 5.34
C ARG A 48 13.46 -8.69 5.69
N ARG A 49 13.28 -8.40 6.97
CA ARG A 49 12.35 -7.38 7.44
C ARG A 49 12.80 -5.99 6.98
N GLU A 50 14.07 -5.67 7.19
CA GLU A 50 14.66 -4.39 6.77
C GLU A 50 14.49 -4.17 5.26
N ARG A 51 14.76 -5.21 4.46
CA ARG A 51 14.55 -5.17 3.01
C ARG A 51 13.08 -4.94 2.64
N CYS A 52 12.14 -5.68 3.22
CA CYS A 52 10.72 -5.49 2.95
C CYS A 52 10.22 -4.09 3.34
N GLU A 53 10.72 -3.54 4.45
CA GLU A 53 10.38 -2.18 4.87
C GLU A 53 10.90 -1.11 3.90
N ALA A 54 12.11 -1.30 3.37
CA ALA A 54 12.70 -0.43 2.34
C ALA A 54 11.95 -0.52 1.00
N GLU A 55 11.57 -1.73 0.56
CA GLU A 55 10.79 -1.91 -0.66
C GLU A 55 9.39 -1.29 -0.52
N ARG A 56 8.76 -1.43 0.65
CA ARG A 56 7.46 -0.81 0.96
C ARG A 56 7.57 0.71 0.94
N SER A 57 8.58 1.31 1.58
CA SER A 57 8.76 2.76 1.59
C SER A 57 9.02 3.31 0.19
N ALA A 58 9.85 2.64 -0.61
CA ALA A 58 10.10 3.01 -2.00
C ALA A 58 8.83 2.94 -2.87
N ARG A 59 7.93 1.97 -2.62
CA ARG A 59 6.63 1.91 -3.29
C ARG A 59 5.74 3.10 -2.88
N VAL A 60 5.63 3.39 -1.58
CA VAL A 60 4.85 4.53 -1.09
C VAL A 60 5.32 5.86 -1.70
N VAL A 61 6.63 6.08 -1.78
CA VAL A 61 7.19 7.31 -2.37
C VAL A 61 6.81 7.44 -3.85
N ARG A 62 6.92 6.37 -4.63
CA ARG A 62 6.52 6.37 -6.05
C ARG A 62 5.02 6.62 -6.24
N ASP A 63 4.20 5.97 -5.42
CA ASP A 63 2.74 6.13 -5.44
C ASP A 63 2.36 7.57 -5.08
N ASN A 64 2.99 8.16 -4.06
CA ASN A 64 2.79 9.55 -3.65
C ASN A 64 3.18 10.53 -4.75
N PHE A 65 4.32 10.32 -5.42
CA PHE A 65 4.74 11.17 -6.53
C PHE A 65 3.73 11.12 -7.69
N THR A 66 3.28 9.92 -8.05
CA THR A 66 2.26 9.72 -9.09
C THR A 66 0.95 10.40 -8.72
N LEU A 67 0.52 10.29 -7.46
CA LEU A 67 -0.67 10.95 -6.95
C LEU A 67 -0.55 12.47 -7.03
N LEU A 68 0.58 13.03 -6.59
CA LEU A 68 0.84 14.47 -6.66
C LEU A 68 0.79 14.98 -8.09
N GLN A 69 1.39 14.27 -9.04
CA GLN A 69 1.35 14.65 -10.45
C GLN A 69 -0.09 14.66 -11.00
N ARG A 70 -0.90 13.66 -10.64
CA ARG A 70 -2.32 13.61 -11.04
C ARG A 70 -3.14 14.73 -10.40
N LEU A 71 -2.93 14.99 -9.11
CA LEU A 71 -3.62 16.06 -8.39
C LEU A 71 -3.25 17.44 -8.95
N ALA A 72 -1.98 17.66 -9.29
CA ALA A 72 -1.54 18.91 -9.91
C ALA A 72 -2.30 19.20 -11.21
N VAL A 73 -2.50 18.19 -12.06
CA VAL A 73 -3.30 18.32 -13.29
C VAL A 73 -4.77 18.64 -12.97
N VAL A 74 -5.37 17.93 -12.01
CA VAL A 74 -6.76 18.20 -11.60
C VAL A 74 -6.94 19.60 -11.04
N MET A 75 -6.01 20.05 -10.19
CA MET A 75 -6.03 21.39 -9.60
C MET A 75 -5.80 22.49 -10.64
N ALA A 76 -4.93 22.25 -11.62
CA ALA A 76 -4.67 23.20 -12.71
C ALA A 76 -5.84 23.28 -13.71
N THR A 77 -6.67 22.24 -13.82
CA THR A 77 -7.75 22.16 -14.81
C THR A 77 -9.13 22.24 -14.15
N THR A 78 -9.70 23.43 -14.06
CA THR A 78 -11.15 23.61 -13.80
C THR A 78 -11.95 23.22 -15.04
N ARG A 79 -12.26 21.93 -15.17
CA ARG A 79 -13.08 21.38 -16.28
C ARG A 79 -14.57 21.71 -16.19
N LEU A 80 -15.02 22.25 -15.06
CA LEU A 80 -16.37 22.72 -14.86
C LEU A 80 -16.30 24.22 -14.60
N ASP A 81 -17.14 24.99 -15.30
CA ASP A 81 -17.42 26.37 -14.94
C ASP A 81 -18.15 26.38 -13.60
N ASN A 82 -17.40 26.34 -12.50
CA ASN A 82 -17.92 26.52 -11.14
C ASN A 82 -18.43 27.95 -10.88
N ARG A 83 -18.67 28.72 -11.94
CA ARG A 83 -19.19 30.07 -11.90
C ARG A 83 -20.70 30.02 -11.91
N TRP A 84 -21.27 29.92 -10.72
CA TRP A 84 -22.69 30.08 -10.51
C TRP A 84 -23.08 31.55 -10.77
N HIS A 85 -23.44 31.86 -12.02
CA HIS A 85 -23.97 33.19 -12.39
C HIS A 85 -25.31 33.49 -11.69
N LYS A 86 -25.99 32.47 -11.19
CA LYS A 86 -27.19 32.57 -10.37
C LYS A 86 -26.98 31.72 -9.11
N PRO A 87 -27.45 32.18 -7.93
CA PRO A 87 -27.31 31.41 -6.70
C PRO A 87 -27.97 30.03 -6.87
N PRO A 88 -27.36 28.97 -6.31
CA PRO A 88 -27.94 27.64 -6.38
C PRO A 88 -29.33 27.65 -5.74
N PRO A 89 -30.31 26.91 -6.31
CA PRO A 89 -31.67 26.92 -5.79
C PRO A 89 -31.68 26.38 -4.35
N ASN A 90 -32.22 27.18 -3.43
CA ASN A 90 -32.42 26.78 -2.03
C ASN A 90 -33.47 25.65 -1.97
N PHE A 91 -33.24 24.67 -1.11
CA PHE A 91 -34.11 23.52 -0.82
C PHE A 91 -35.58 23.92 -0.52
N GLN A 92 -35.81 25.16 -0.10
CA GLN A 92 -37.13 25.73 0.18
C GLN A 92 -37.99 25.96 -1.08
N ASN A 93 -37.40 26.03 -2.27
CA ASN A 93 -38.14 26.17 -3.53
C ASN A 93 -37.82 24.98 -4.45
N LYS A 94 -38.73 24.01 -4.51
CA LYS A 94 -38.72 22.95 -5.54
C LYS A 94 -38.98 23.59 -6.90
N VAL A 95 -37.91 23.95 -7.61
CA VAL A 95 -38.00 24.31 -9.03
C VAL A 95 -37.92 23.01 -9.83
N GLY A 96 -39.03 22.65 -10.49
CA GLY A 96 -39.05 21.49 -11.39
C GLY A 96 -38.07 21.73 -12.53
N ARG A 97 -36.97 20.98 -12.58
CA ARG A 97 -36.11 20.94 -13.78
C ARG A 97 -36.77 20.02 -14.81
N TYR A 98 -37.82 20.52 -15.44
CA TYR A 98 -38.22 20.03 -16.75
C TYR A 98 -37.84 21.13 -17.72
N HIS A 99 -36.85 20.85 -18.59
CA HIS A 99 -36.76 21.62 -19.81
C HIS A 99 -38.07 21.39 -20.56
N GLU A 100 -38.88 22.43 -20.69
CA GLU A 100 -39.98 22.42 -21.64
C GLU A 100 -39.34 22.13 -23.00
N VAL A 101 -39.58 20.92 -23.53
CA VAL A 101 -39.34 20.67 -24.95
C VAL A 101 -40.42 21.47 -25.67
N SER A 102 -40.12 22.73 -25.92
CA SER A 102 -40.89 23.64 -26.75
C SER A 102 -40.86 23.10 -28.18
N GLY A 103 -41.75 22.14 -28.47
CA GLY A 103 -41.80 21.53 -29.79
C GLY A 103 -42.86 20.46 -30.08
N ALA A 104 -43.71 20.05 -29.13
CA ALA A 104 -44.74 19.03 -29.41
C ALA A 104 -46.15 19.49 -28.98
N ARG A 105 -46.66 20.56 -29.59
CA ARG A 105 -48.10 20.84 -29.58
C ARG A 105 -48.74 20.10 -30.75
N GLY A 106 -49.31 18.92 -30.50
CA GLY A 106 -50.12 18.28 -31.53
C GLY A 106 -50.39 16.79 -31.39
N ALA A 107 -50.92 16.31 -30.26
CA ALA A 107 -51.71 15.08 -30.29
C ALA A 107 -52.75 15.13 -29.17
N ARG A 108 -54.00 15.02 -29.60
CA ARG A 108 -55.21 15.16 -28.82
C ARG A 108 -55.43 13.94 -27.92
N ARG A 109 -56.17 14.19 -26.84
CA ARG A 109 -56.93 13.27 -25.99
C ARG A 109 -57.19 11.87 -26.60
N ALA A 110 -56.97 10.84 -25.78
CA ALA A 110 -57.92 9.74 -25.62
C ALA A 110 -57.89 9.31 -24.14
N GLY A 111 -59.06 9.29 -23.50
CA GLY A 111 -59.23 8.90 -22.11
C GLY A 111 -59.61 7.44 -21.92
N ALA A 112 -59.69 7.07 -20.63
CA ALA A 112 -60.21 5.81 -20.06
C ALA A 112 -59.30 4.58 -20.29
N ARG A 113 -59.09 3.64 -19.36
CA ARG A 113 -59.91 3.14 -18.24
C ARG A 113 -59.02 2.65 -17.09
N GLY A 114 -59.62 2.58 -15.90
CA GLY A 114 -59.02 2.04 -14.68
C GLY A 114 -58.88 0.51 -14.63
N SER A 115 -57.95 0.12 -13.76
CA SER A 115 -57.90 -1.07 -12.89
C SER A 115 -57.98 -2.46 -13.51
N GLN A 116 -56.89 -3.22 -13.42
CA GLN A 116 -56.82 -4.47 -12.64
C GLN A 116 -55.39 -4.99 -12.55
N ALA A 117 -55.10 -5.60 -11.39
CA ALA A 117 -53.82 -6.14 -11.00
C ALA A 117 -53.55 -7.49 -11.68
N SER A 118 -52.28 -7.71 -12.02
CA SER A 118 -51.67 -9.05 -12.09
C SER A 118 -50.22 -8.90 -11.68
N ALA A 119 -49.86 -9.53 -10.57
CA ALA A 119 -48.49 -9.73 -10.17
C ALA A 119 -47.84 -10.71 -11.15
N ASP A 120 -46.81 -10.26 -11.86
CA ASP A 120 -45.78 -11.12 -12.41
C ASP A 120 -44.46 -10.36 -12.49
N THR A 121 -43.53 -10.83 -11.66
CA THR A 121 -42.14 -10.40 -11.59
C THR A 121 -41.43 -10.82 -12.88
N SER A 122 -41.17 -9.88 -13.79
CA SER A 122 -40.12 -10.07 -14.80
C SER A 122 -39.53 -8.73 -15.23
N GLN A 123 -38.27 -8.53 -14.81
CA GLN A 123 -37.25 -7.70 -15.45
C GLN A 123 -37.70 -6.33 -15.95
N LEU A 124 -37.66 -5.33 -15.06
CA LEU A 124 -37.54 -3.93 -15.46
C LEU A 124 -36.24 -3.77 -16.27
N SER A 125 -36.41 -3.75 -17.59
CA SER A 125 -35.39 -3.32 -18.53
C SER A 125 -34.94 -1.91 -18.16
N TYR A 126 -33.79 -1.79 -17.50
CA TYR A 126 -33.13 -0.53 -17.26
C TYR A 126 -32.74 0.01 -18.63
N SER A 127 -33.60 0.85 -19.22
CA SER A 127 -33.22 1.59 -20.43
C SER A 127 -32.01 2.42 -20.06
N ASN A 128 -30.85 2.06 -20.62
CA ASN A 128 -29.58 2.72 -20.40
C ASN A 128 -29.67 4.20 -20.81
N ALA A 129 -30.18 5.05 -19.92
CA ALA A 129 -30.07 6.49 -20.04
C ALA A 129 -28.59 6.82 -19.87
N ARG A 130 -27.91 6.96 -21.00
CA ARG A 130 -26.49 7.31 -21.04
C ARG A 130 -26.35 8.74 -20.54
N CYS A 131 -25.44 8.95 -19.59
CA CYS A 131 -25.17 10.29 -19.10
C CYS A 131 -24.39 11.09 -20.14
N TYR A 132 -24.60 12.40 -20.16
CA TYR A 132 -23.99 13.34 -21.09
C TYR A 132 -22.45 13.23 -21.16
N ALA A 133 -21.80 12.83 -20.06
CA ALA A 133 -20.34 12.63 -20.01
C ALA A 133 -19.85 11.38 -20.78
N CYS A 134 -20.70 10.37 -20.97
CA CYS A 134 -20.37 9.14 -21.69
C CYS A 134 -20.58 9.26 -23.20
N GLU A 135 -21.45 10.16 -23.67
CA GLU A 135 -21.72 10.36 -25.09
C GLU A 135 -20.61 11.14 -25.80
N HIS A 136 -20.01 12.14 -25.12
CA HIS A 136 -18.89 12.93 -25.67
C HIS A 136 -17.63 12.11 -25.97
N LYS A 137 -17.39 11.00 -25.26
CA LYS A 137 -16.23 10.13 -25.52
C LYS A 137 -16.38 9.32 -26.80
N LYS A 138 -17.60 9.02 -27.22
CA LYS A 138 -17.85 8.18 -28.40
C LYS A 138 -17.64 8.94 -29.71
N VAL A 139 -18.00 10.24 -29.72
CA VAL A 139 -17.76 11.11 -30.89
C VAL A 139 -16.26 11.31 -31.12
N ALA A 140 -15.45 11.36 -30.05
CA ALA A 140 -14.00 11.48 -30.14
C ALA A 140 -13.31 10.17 -30.58
N SER A 141 -13.85 9.00 -30.23
CA SER A 141 -13.29 7.71 -30.67
C SER A 141 -13.58 7.40 -32.14
N ASP A 142 -14.73 7.84 -32.65
CA ASP A 142 -15.14 7.60 -34.06
C ASP A 142 -14.37 8.50 -35.04
N SER A 143 -13.85 9.65 -34.58
CA SER A 143 -12.97 10.52 -35.38
C SER A 143 -11.49 10.12 -35.37
N ALA A 144 -11.09 9.20 -34.49
CA ALA A 144 -9.69 8.78 -34.33
C ALA A 144 -9.29 7.59 -35.24
N SER A 145 -10.25 6.92 -35.89
CA SER A 145 -9.98 5.77 -36.78
C SER A 145 -9.69 6.17 -38.25
N LYS A 146 -9.37 7.44 -38.51
CA LYS A 146 -8.94 7.94 -39.84
C LYS A 146 -7.65 8.75 -39.69
N LEU A 147 -6.57 8.09 -39.32
CA LEU A 147 -5.22 8.53 -39.67
C LEU A 147 -4.41 7.27 -39.91
N GLU A 148 -4.04 7.03 -41.16
CA GLU A 148 -3.15 5.95 -41.57
C GLU A 148 -1.74 6.27 -41.06
N ASP A 149 -1.13 5.35 -40.31
CA ASP A 149 0.24 5.45 -39.84
C ASP A 149 1.23 5.14 -40.98
N PRO A 150 2.19 6.02 -41.32
CA PRO A 150 3.36 5.60 -42.09
C PRO A 150 4.32 4.80 -41.20
N VAL A 151 4.46 3.53 -41.57
CA VAL A 151 5.58 2.58 -41.37
C VAL A 151 6.68 3.02 -40.40
N ALA A 152 6.77 2.32 -39.27
CA ALA A 152 7.90 2.33 -38.37
C ALA A 152 9.17 1.79 -39.07
N THR A 153 10.26 2.55 -39.00
CA THR A 153 11.61 2.01 -39.19
C THR A 153 12.37 2.13 -37.87
N ASP A 154 13.09 1.03 -37.61
CA ASP A 154 13.93 0.69 -36.47
C ASP A 154 14.90 1.78 -35.95
N TYR A 155 15.51 1.46 -34.79
CA TYR A 155 16.63 2.12 -34.09
C TYR A 155 16.17 3.23 -33.12
N ASP A 156 16.33 3.16 -31.80
CA ASP A 156 17.49 2.73 -31.03
C ASP A 156 17.12 2.14 -29.65
N VAL A 157 17.52 0.89 -29.43
CA VAL A 157 17.78 0.36 -28.08
C VAL A 157 19.19 0.79 -27.73
N LEU A 158 19.35 1.67 -26.72
CA LEU A 158 20.63 1.80 -26.02
C LEU A 158 20.52 1.47 -24.54
N PRO A 159 21.45 0.67 -23.99
CA PRO A 159 21.30 0.01 -22.71
C PRO A 159 21.84 0.90 -21.58
N PHE A 160 21.14 0.84 -20.44
CA PHE A 160 21.59 1.40 -19.16
C PHE A 160 23.00 0.94 -18.80
N LEU A 161 23.98 1.85 -18.86
CA LEU A 161 25.28 1.68 -18.23
C LEU A 161 25.16 2.02 -16.74
N TYR A 162 25.24 1.00 -15.89
CA TYR A 162 25.57 1.17 -14.48
C TYR A 162 27.10 1.23 -14.31
N PRO A 163 27.66 2.16 -13.52
CA PRO A 163 29.06 2.07 -13.11
C PRO A 163 29.23 0.96 -12.08
N LYS A 164 30.18 0.06 -12.34
CA LYS A 164 30.72 -0.90 -11.37
C LYS A 164 31.66 -0.19 -10.38
N ALA A 165 31.58 -0.66 -9.14
CA ALA A 165 32.55 -0.66 -8.02
C ALA A 165 33.66 0.40 -8.00
#